data_AF-A0A651E436-F1
#
_entry.id   AF-A0A651E436-F1
#
_cell.length_a   1.000
_cell.length_b   1.000
_cell.length_c   1.000
_cell.angle_alpha   90.00
_cell.angle_beta   90.00
_cell.angle_gamma   90.00
#
_symmetry.space_group_name_H-M   'P 1'
#
loop_
_entity.id
_entity.type
_entity.pdbx_description
1 polymer ?
#
loop_
_entity_poly.entity_id
_entity_poly.type
_entity_poly.pdbx_seq_one_letter_code
_entity_poly.pdbx_strand_id
1 'polypeptide(L)'
;MTDATAVTTAAIAVVTASTIAVDAIRTAARTARVEARLAIANADAQWVARFPGAAGNLSIRVTGRLGASVLGGTSTDPRIRQVRDGDLVLIQQGSRALIHAVQRRQGDWFFLPAVGDAFALGELDEPRGDRVYPVQLTVEATLPGRFSQTMVWDNLTLSNLPQRQRDSLTAIFAPTEQISNRLQALETPIVLNGAGEINPAQLVAQILNLEDWSAVLAGNQLTQVQTYTLSGGSDGEMPQPPAYEGMGDDNTPTKSGLRSLADLEEISIIAAPGYSYDWGNRSTQILTISQHLISHCERLRYRVAVLDSPNDQAISGVRNYRAGLDTSHAALYYPWVRVLDPVSDQEINLPPSGFVAGIYARNDVQIGVHKAPANEVVRGAIGMEMLINKAQQDVLNPLGINCIRFFEGRGIRVWGARTASSDPEWKYLNIRRYFVYLEASIDRSTQWAVFEPNGERLWDNVRRTVEGFLENEWREGHLSGSKIEEAFFVRCDRSTMTQNDLDNGRMICLIGVAPLYPAEFVIFRIGQWTADRR
;
A
#
# COMPACT_ATOMS: atom_id res chain seq x y z
N MET A 1 20.90 -31.98 48.59
CA MET A 1 21.80 -31.65 47.45
C MET A 1 21.27 -32.15 46.09
N THR A 2 20.13 -32.84 46.02
CA THR A 2 19.60 -33.45 44.78
C THR A 2 18.63 -32.56 43.98
N ASP A 3 18.08 -31.49 44.56
CA ASP A 3 17.10 -30.62 43.88
C ASP A 3 17.71 -29.50 43.01
N ALA A 4 18.87 -28.96 43.42
CA ALA A 4 19.49 -27.84 42.71
C ALA A 4 19.91 -28.22 41.27
N THR A 5 20.35 -29.46 41.08
CA THR A 5 20.76 -30.00 39.78
C THR A 5 19.56 -30.20 38.85
N ALA A 6 18.41 -30.61 39.39
CA ALA A 6 17.16 -30.78 38.62
C ALA A 6 16.61 -29.43 38.15
N VAL A 7 16.60 -28.42 39.03
CA VAL A 7 16.19 -27.04 38.69
C VAL A 7 17.11 -26.44 37.63
N THR A 8 18.43 -26.64 37.77
CA THR A 8 19.42 -26.15 36.79
C THR A 8 19.22 -26.82 35.42
N THR A 9 18.93 -28.13 35.41
CA THR A 9 18.66 -28.88 34.17
C THR A 9 17.36 -28.40 33.49
N ALA A 10 16.31 -28.16 34.27
CA ALA A 10 15.05 -27.61 33.77
C ALA A 10 15.24 -26.19 33.22
N ALA A 11 16.00 -25.34 33.90
CA ALA A 11 16.33 -23.99 33.44
C ALA A 11 17.12 -23.99 32.13
N ILE A 12 18.13 -24.87 32.01
CA ILE A 12 18.89 -25.05 30.76
C ILE A 12 17.99 -25.55 29.64
N ALA A 13 17.07 -26.48 29.91
CA ALA A 13 16.12 -26.97 28.92
C ALA A 13 15.16 -25.86 28.42
N VAL A 14 14.68 -25.00 29.33
CA VAL A 14 13.82 -23.84 28.97
C VAL A 14 14.60 -22.81 28.15
N VAL A 15 15.84 -22.50 28.54
CA VAL A 15 16.70 -21.55 27.79
C VAL A 15 17.07 -22.11 26.41
N THR A 16 17.33 -23.41 26.32
CA THR A 16 17.64 -24.09 25.05
C THR A 16 16.41 -24.11 24.14
N ALA A 17 15.22 -24.45 24.67
CA ALA A 17 13.96 -24.40 23.94
C ALA A 17 13.62 -22.97 23.49
N SER A 18 13.90 -21.96 24.32
CA SER A 18 13.72 -20.55 23.98
C SER A 18 14.67 -20.11 22.87
N THR A 19 15.94 -20.50 22.93
CA THR A 19 16.94 -20.21 21.88
C THR A 19 16.57 -20.89 20.56
N ILE A 20 16.16 -22.16 20.60
CA ILE A 20 15.66 -22.88 19.41
C ILE A 20 14.41 -22.21 18.86
N ALA A 21 13.48 -21.77 19.71
CA ALA A 21 12.30 -21.04 19.28
C ALA A 21 12.65 -19.68 18.65
N VAL A 22 13.61 -18.95 19.21
CA VAL A 22 14.11 -17.68 18.65
C VAL A 22 14.82 -17.91 17.32
N ASP A 23 15.61 -18.96 17.18
CA ASP A 23 16.28 -19.29 15.92
C ASP A 23 15.31 -19.86 14.88
N ALA A 24 14.25 -20.56 15.29
CA ALA A 24 13.14 -20.95 14.44
C ALA A 24 12.30 -19.73 14.02
N ILE A 25 12.07 -18.75 14.90
CA ILE A 25 11.44 -17.46 14.56
C ILE A 25 12.33 -16.66 13.62
N ARG A 26 13.65 -16.63 13.82
CA ARG A 26 14.61 -15.98 12.91
C ARG A 26 14.71 -16.70 11.57
N THR A 27 14.58 -18.02 11.56
CA THR A 27 14.57 -18.83 10.32
C THR A 27 13.24 -18.68 9.60
N ALA A 28 12.10 -18.68 10.29
CA ALA A 28 10.78 -18.37 9.74
C ALA A 28 10.67 -16.91 9.28
N ALA A 29 11.36 -15.98 9.96
CA ALA A 29 11.53 -14.59 9.52
C ALA A 29 12.53 -14.46 8.34
N ARG A 30 13.39 -15.46 8.09
CA ARG A 30 14.17 -15.59 6.84
C ARG A 30 13.37 -16.27 5.72
N THR A 31 12.35 -17.06 6.07
CA THR A 31 11.26 -17.50 5.18
C THR A 31 10.20 -16.40 4.97
N ALA A 32 10.38 -15.21 5.56
CA ALA A 32 9.56 -14.06 5.29
C ALA A 32 9.73 -13.64 3.84
N ARG A 33 8.61 -13.46 3.14
CA ARG A 33 8.47 -12.64 1.93
C ARG A 33 9.74 -12.60 1.08
N VAL A 34 9.99 -13.69 0.37
CA VAL A 34 11.17 -13.80 -0.50
C VAL A 34 10.91 -12.97 -1.75
N GLU A 35 11.81 -12.05 -2.06
CA GLU A 35 11.84 -11.36 -3.34
C GLU A 35 12.40 -12.31 -4.40
N ALA A 36 11.76 -12.37 -5.57
CA ALA A 36 12.30 -13.11 -6.68
C ALA A 36 13.55 -12.40 -7.21
N ARG A 37 14.64 -13.14 -7.42
CA ARG A 37 15.94 -12.59 -7.87
C ARG A 37 16.55 -13.47 -8.93
N LEU A 38 17.25 -12.85 -9.88
CA LEU A 38 17.99 -13.55 -10.91
C LEU A 38 19.29 -12.79 -11.23
N ALA A 39 20.41 -13.48 -11.07
CA ALA A 39 21.71 -12.95 -11.46
C ALA A 39 21.78 -12.74 -12.98
N ILE A 40 22.40 -11.63 -13.41
CA ILE A 40 22.75 -11.41 -14.80
C ILE A 40 24.07 -12.13 -15.06
N ALA A 41 24.11 -12.96 -16.10
CA ALA A 41 25.27 -13.77 -16.40
C ALA A 41 26.53 -12.89 -16.58
N ASN A 42 27.62 -13.29 -15.92
CA ASN A 42 28.92 -12.61 -15.97
C ASN A 42 28.91 -11.15 -15.52
N ALA A 43 27.87 -10.68 -14.82
CA ALA A 43 27.75 -9.32 -14.28
C ALA A 43 27.75 -9.31 -12.75
N ASP A 44 28.29 -8.25 -12.16
CA ASP A 44 28.05 -7.89 -10.76
C ASP A 44 26.68 -7.19 -10.60
N ALA A 45 25.66 -7.72 -11.26
CA ALA A 45 24.31 -7.18 -11.30
C ALA A 45 23.26 -8.29 -11.31
N GLN A 46 22.09 -7.99 -10.75
CA GLN A 46 20.96 -8.91 -10.69
C GLN A 46 19.65 -8.16 -10.88
N TRP A 47 18.71 -8.82 -11.55
CA TRP A 47 17.32 -8.41 -11.55
C TRP A 47 16.65 -8.89 -10.27
N VAL A 48 15.93 -8.00 -9.60
CA VAL A 48 15.21 -8.28 -8.35
C VAL A 48 13.79 -7.75 -8.48
N ALA A 49 12.80 -8.53 -8.05
CA ALA A 49 11.44 -8.04 -7.89
C ALA A 49 11.43 -7.00 -6.77
N ARG A 50 10.92 -5.80 -7.04
CA ARG A 50 10.88 -4.73 -6.04
C ARG A 50 9.98 -5.07 -4.87
N PHE A 51 8.89 -5.78 -5.15
CA PHE A 51 7.94 -6.19 -4.14
C PHE A 51 8.12 -7.69 -3.88
N PRO A 52 8.28 -8.10 -2.62
CA PRO A 52 8.29 -9.51 -2.29
C PRO A 52 6.92 -10.13 -2.54
N GLY A 53 6.90 -11.45 -2.73
CA GLY A 53 5.67 -12.19 -2.95
C GLY A 53 5.66 -13.02 -4.22
N ALA A 54 4.64 -13.85 -4.37
CA ALA A 54 4.45 -14.66 -5.58
C ALA A 54 4.21 -13.79 -6.82
N ALA A 55 3.63 -12.60 -6.65
CA ALA A 55 3.46 -11.61 -7.71
C ALA A 55 4.80 -11.05 -8.24
N GLY A 56 5.88 -11.17 -7.48
CA GLY A 56 7.24 -10.80 -7.92
C GLY A 56 7.85 -11.79 -8.92
N ASN A 57 7.21 -12.95 -9.16
CA ASN A 57 7.64 -13.92 -10.17
C ASN A 57 7.24 -13.46 -11.58
N LEU A 58 7.95 -12.46 -12.10
CA LEU A 58 7.67 -11.80 -13.37
C LEU A 58 8.68 -12.14 -14.46
N SER A 59 8.32 -11.87 -15.71
CA SER A 59 9.23 -11.97 -16.85
C SER A 59 9.75 -10.58 -17.22
N ILE A 60 11.06 -10.43 -17.36
CA ILE A 60 11.71 -9.22 -17.84
C ILE A 60 12.27 -9.51 -19.22
N ARG A 61 11.89 -8.73 -20.21
CA ARG A 61 12.44 -8.82 -21.56
C ARG A 61 13.20 -7.55 -21.85
N VAL A 62 14.49 -7.68 -22.14
CA VAL A 62 15.34 -6.57 -22.56
C VAL A 62 15.62 -6.70 -24.04
N THR A 63 15.33 -5.65 -24.79
CA THR A 63 15.55 -5.58 -26.23
C THR A 63 16.56 -4.48 -26.53
N GLY A 64 17.67 -4.83 -27.17
CA GLY A 64 18.58 -3.87 -27.78
C GLY A 64 18.27 -3.74 -29.26
N ARG A 65 17.90 -2.54 -29.70
CA ARG A 65 17.59 -2.23 -31.10
C ARG A 65 18.64 -1.31 -31.69
N LEU A 66 19.14 -1.66 -32.86
CA LEU A 66 20.08 -0.86 -33.63
C LEU A 66 19.34 0.13 -34.52
N GLY A 67 19.78 1.38 -34.49
CA GLY A 67 19.42 2.41 -35.45
C GLY A 67 20.20 2.27 -36.77
N ALA A 68 19.95 3.19 -37.70
CA ALA A 68 20.78 3.32 -38.89
C ALA A 68 22.19 3.80 -38.52
N SER A 69 23.18 3.52 -39.36
CA SER A 69 24.53 4.00 -39.08
C SER A 69 24.60 5.53 -39.13
N VAL A 70 25.28 6.12 -38.16
CA VAL A 70 25.39 7.58 -37.97
C VAL A 70 26.80 8.12 -38.16
N LEU A 71 27.77 7.24 -38.45
CA LEU A 71 29.12 7.64 -38.83
C LEU A 71 29.12 8.16 -40.27
N GLY A 72 29.81 9.27 -40.50
CA GLY A 72 30.07 9.81 -41.81
C GLY A 72 31.49 10.38 -41.90
N GLY A 73 32.06 10.38 -43.10
CA GLY A 73 33.37 11.01 -43.35
C GLY A 73 34.56 10.07 -43.20
N THR A 74 35.76 10.64 -43.25
CA THR A 74 37.04 9.90 -43.25
C THR A 74 37.73 10.01 -41.89
N SER A 75 38.74 9.18 -41.64
CA SER A 75 39.57 9.28 -40.42
C SER A 75 40.21 10.67 -40.18
N THR A 76 40.32 11.50 -41.23
CA THR A 76 40.84 12.88 -41.16
C THR A 76 39.77 13.97 -40.97
N ASP A 77 38.49 13.68 -41.23
CA ASP A 77 37.33 14.55 -40.95
C ASP A 77 36.10 13.68 -40.58
N PRO A 78 36.15 12.96 -39.45
CA PRO A 78 35.08 12.05 -39.07
C PRO A 78 33.95 12.83 -38.41
N ARG A 79 32.72 12.49 -38.77
CA ARG A 79 31.51 13.16 -38.31
C ARG A 79 30.52 12.13 -37.79
N ILE A 80 30.03 12.35 -36.59
CA ILE A 80 28.94 11.56 -36.01
C ILE A 80 27.70 12.44 -35.85
N ARG A 81 26.54 11.95 -36.28
CA ARG A 81 25.27 12.67 -36.19
C ARG A 81 24.34 11.98 -35.19
N GLN A 82 23.39 12.73 -34.62
CA GLN A 82 22.30 12.16 -33.82
C GLN A 82 22.73 11.32 -32.59
N VAL A 83 23.93 11.58 -32.05
CA VAL A 83 24.43 10.97 -30.81
C VAL A 83 24.61 12.06 -29.76
N ARG A 84 24.21 11.77 -28.52
CA ARG A 84 24.37 12.63 -27.36
C ARG A 84 25.33 12.00 -26.36
N ASP A 85 25.86 12.84 -25.48
CA ASP A 85 26.67 12.38 -24.35
C ASP A 85 25.84 11.43 -23.46
N GLY A 86 26.43 10.28 -23.11
CA GLY A 86 25.78 9.21 -22.37
C GLY A 86 24.95 8.22 -23.18
N ASP A 87 24.86 8.37 -24.51
CA ASP A 87 24.20 7.36 -25.36
C ASP A 87 25.06 6.09 -25.50
N LEU A 88 24.44 5.01 -25.96
CA LEU A 88 25.12 3.75 -26.28
C LEU A 88 25.17 3.58 -27.80
N VAL A 89 26.31 3.12 -28.31
CA VAL A 89 26.50 2.85 -29.72
C VAL A 89 27.15 1.49 -29.93
N LEU A 90 26.76 0.79 -30.98
CA LEU A 90 27.45 -0.38 -31.48
C LEU A 90 28.42 0.07 -32.57
N ILE A 91 29.70 -0.23 -32.39
CA ILE A 91 30.74 0.12 -33.36
C ILE A 91 31.23 -1.16 -34.01
N GLN A 92 31.07 -1.24 -35.32
CA GLN A 92 31.59 -2.30 -36.16
C GLN A 92 32.92 -1.85 -36.77
N GLN A 93 34.00 -2.58 -36.46
CA GLN A 93 35.31 -2.40 -37.06
C GLN A 93 35.85 -3.76 -37.50
N GLY A 94 36.16 -3.89 -38.79
CA GLY A 94 36.56 -5.17 -39.37
C GLY A 94 35.51 -6.25 -39.12
N SER A 95 35.90 -7.33 -38.43
CA SER A 95 35.04 -8.49 -38.15
C SER A 95 34.30 -8.44 -36.82
N ARG A 96 34.48 -7.40 -36.00
CA ARG A 96 33.89 -7.29 -34.66
C ARG A 96 32.89 -6.15 -34.61
N ALA A 97 31.81 -6.32 -33.85
CA ALA A 97 30.86 -5.27 -33.56
C ALA A 97 30.57 -5.24 -32.05
N LEU A 98 31.09 -4.21 -31.36
CA LEU A 98 31.07 -4.13 -29.90
C LEU A 98 30.29 -2.90 -29.42
N ILE A 99 29.64 -3.02 -28.25
CA ILE A 99 28.92 -1.91 -27.61
C ILE A 99 29.92 -0.97 -26.94
N HIS A 100 29.68 0.33 -27.08
CA HIS A 100 30.46 1.39 -26.48
C HIS A 100 29.54 2.42 -25.82
N ALA A 101 29.98 2.97 -24.69
CA ALA A 101 29.36 4.14 -24.09
C ALA A 101 29.95 5.40 -24.73
N VAL A 102 29.11 6.35 -25.11
CA VAL A 102 29.55 7.61 -25.70
C VAL A 102 29.81 8.63 -24.60
N GLN A 103 31.00 9.21 -24.62
CA GLN A 103 31.37 10.30 -23.73
C GLN A 103 31.90 11.49 -24.52
N ARG A 104 31.48 12.70 -24.14
CA ARG A 104 32.05 13.93 -24.67
C ARG A 104 33.11 14.51 -23.73
N ARG A 105 34.36 14.62 -24.18
CA ARG A 105 35.49 15.18 -23.40
C ARG A 105 36.10 16.35 -24.16
N GLN A 106 36.15 17.53 -23.55
CA GLN A 106 36.73 18.76 -24.14
C GLN A 106 36.22 19.13 -25.55
N GLY A 107 34.99 18.70 -25.90
CA GLY A 107 34.36 18.98 -27.19
C GLY A 107 34.36 17.79 -28.16
N ASP A 108 35.28 16.83 -27.96
CA ASP A 108 35.47 15.65 -28.80
C ASP A 108 34.72 14.43 -28.28
N TRP A 109 34.43 13.49 -29.20
CA TRP A 109 33.71 12.25 -28.92
C TRP A 109 34.67 11.10 -28.63
N PHE A 110 34.43 10.42 -27.51
CA PHE A 110 35.13 9.22 -27.08
C PHE A 110 34.16 8.06 -26.94
N PHE A 111 34.64 6.87 -27.29
CA PHE A 111 33.89 5.63 -27.20
C PHE A 111 34.56 4.71 -26.19
N LEU A 112 33.82 4.37 -25.13
CA LEU A 112 34.32 3.53 -24.05
C LEU A 112 33.81 2.10 -24.27
N PRO A 113 34.69 1.13 -24.60
CA PRO A 113 34.28 -0.26 -24.75
C PRO A 113 33.96 -0.91 -23.40
N ALA A 114 33.38 -2.12 -23.45
CA ALA A 114 33.23 -2.96 -22.25
C ALA A 114 34.59 -3.35 -21.64
N VAL A 115 35.59 -3.60 -22.49
CA VAL A 115 36.95 -3.99 -22.10
C VAL A 115 37.95 -3.19 -22.94
N GLY A 116 38.96 -2.60 -22.29
CA GLY A 116 40.01 -1.83 -22.94
C GLY A 116 39.86 -0.32 -22.76
N ASP A 117 40.74 0.43 -23.43
CA ASP A 117 40.80 1.88 -23.33
C ASP A 117 39.80 2.56 -24.25
N ALA A 118 39.37 3.75 -23.83
CA ALA A 118 38.52 4.61 -24.65
C ALA A 118 39.29 5.13 -25.87
N PHE A 119 38.65 5.17 -27.04
CA PHE A 119 39.25 5.70 -28.26
C PHE A 119 38.44 6.87 -28.83
N ALA A 120 39.07 7.70 -29.65
CA ALA A 120 38.46 8.92 -30.18
C ALA A 120 37.75 8.67 -31.52
N LEU A 121 36.79 9.55 -31.87
CA LEU A 121 36.13 9.52 -33.18
C LEU A 121 37.10 9.59 -34.38
N GLY A 122 38.29 10.19 -34.20
CA GLY A 122 39.41 10.21 -35.15
C GLY A 122 39.87 8.82 -35.63
N GLU A 123 39.59 7.78 -34.86
CA GLU A 123 40.07 6.42 -35.11
C GLU A 123 39.07 5.59 -35.94
N LEU A 124 37.92 6.17 -36.31
CA LEU A 124 36.89 5.54 -37.14
C LEU A 124 36.95 6.05 -38.58
N ASP A 125 36.76 5.16 -39.55
CA ASP A 125 36.84 5.50 -40.98
C ASP A 125 35.73 4.80 -41.80
N GLU A 126 34.71 5.56 -42.22
CA GLU A 126 33.53 5.01 -42.90
C GLU A 126 33.90 4.33 -44.25
N PRO A 127 34.73 4.92 -45.14
CA PRO A 127 35.23 4.24 -46.33
C PRO A 127 36.01 2.94 -46.08
N ARG A 128 36.61 2.76 -44.90
CA ARG A 128 37.28 1.50 -44.53
C ARG A 128 36.30 0.41 -44.06
N GLY A 129 35.02 0.74 -44.01
CA GLY A 129 33.96 -0.18 -43.62
C GLY A 129 33.51 -0.05 -42.16
N ASP A 130 34.04 0.93 -41.42
CA ASP A 130 33.60 1.17 -40.04
C ASP A 130 32.17 1.71 -40.02
N ARG A 131 31.38 1.24 -39.06
CA ARG A 131 29.99 1.67 -38.88
C ARG A 131 29.70 1.91 -37.41
N VAL A 132 28.95 2.97 -37.12
CA VAL A 132 28.45 3.28 -35.77
C VAL A 132 26.94 3.26 -35.79
N TYR A 133 26.31 2.40 -35.00
CA TYR A 133 24.86 2.25 -34.90
C TYR A 133 24.40 2.68 -33.50
N PRO A 134 23.48 3.65 -33.36
CA PRO A 134 22.89 3.95 -32.06
C PRO A 134 22.14 2.73 -31.50
N VAL A 135 22.31 2.44 -30.21
CA VAL A 135 21.62 1.36 -29.52
C VAL A 135 20.50 1.96 -28.67
N GLN A 136 19.26 1.55 -28.95
CA GLN A 136 18.10 1.84 -28.12
C GLN A 136 17.78 0.62 -27.26
N LEU A 137 17.70 0.83 -25.95
CA LEU A 137 17.28 -0.22 -25.03
C LEU A 137 15.81 -0.05 -24.67
N THR A 138 15.09 -1.17 -24.68
CA THR A 138 13.71 -1.28 -24.22
C THR A 138 13.66 -2.38 -23.17
N VAL A 139 13.06 -2.09 -22.02
CA VAL A 139 12.79 -3.08 -20.97
C VAL A 139 11.29 -3.25 -20.86
N GLU A 140 10.83 -4.49 -20.94
CA GLU A 140 9.45 -4.89 -20.73
C GLU A 140 9.39 -5.75 -19.45
N ALA A 141 8.53 -5.41 -18.50
CA ALA A 141 8.25 -6.25 -17.34
C ALA A 141 6.80 -6.75 -17.41
N THR A 142 6.62 -8.06 -17.50
CA THR A 142 5.32 -8.72 -17.58
C THR A 142 5.02 -9.43 -16.27
N LEU A 143 4.02 -8.93 -15.54
CA LEU A 143 3.51 -9.56 -14.34
C LEU A 143 2.78 -10.88 -14.66
N PRO A 144 2.80 -11.88 -13.76
CA PRO A 144 2.03 -13.11 -13.96
C PRO A 144 0.52 -12.86 -13.87
N GLY A 145 -0.28 -13.58 -14.65
CA GLY A 145 -1.75 -13.58 -14.56
C GLY A 145 -2.49 -13.28 -15.87
N ARG A 146 -3.83 -13.44 -15.86
CA ARG A 146 -4.71 -13.24 -17.04
C ARG A 146 -4.75 -11.79 -17.51
N PHE A 147 -4.68 -10.84 -16.57
CA PHE A 147 -4.59 -9.41 -16.86
C PHE A 147 -3.13 -8.91 -16.80
N SER A 148 -2.16 -9.75 -17.19
CA SER A 148 -0.75 -9.39 -17.19
C SER A 148 -0.54 -8.07 -17.93
N GLN A 149 -0.27 -7.02 -17.15
CA GLN A 149 0.12 -5.74 -17.71
C GLN A 149 1.60 -5.82 -18.00
N THR A 150 1.96 -5.64 -19.27
CA THR A 150 3.36 -5.46 -19.65
C THR A 150 3.66 -3.98 -19.51
N MET A 151 4.53 -3.67 -18.56
CA MET A 151 5.06 -2.32 -18.38
C MET A 151 6.27 -2.17 -19.29
N VAL A 152 6.31 -1.10 -20.08
CA VAL A 152 7.33 -0.88 -21.09
C VAL A 152 8.07 0.43 -20.80
N TRP A 153 9.40 0.35 -20.79
CA TRP A 153 10.30 1.48 -20.71
C TRP A 153 11.17 1.52 -21.97
N ASP A 154 10.97 2.53 -22.79
CA ASP A 154 11.64 2.71 -24.09
C ASP A 154 12.74 3.77 -24.07
N ASN A 155 13.65 3.67 -25.04
CA ASN A 155 14.74 4.62 -25.26
C ASN A 155 15.66 4.80 -24.04
N LEU A 156 15.92 3.69 -23.34
CA LEU A 156 16.77 3.65 -22.17
C LEU A 156 18.25 3.78 -22.56
N THR A 157 19.00 4.44 -21.68
CA THR A 157 20.46 4.58 -21.71
C THR A 157 21.05 4.05 -20.41
N LEU A 158 22.37 4.10 -20.23
CA LEU A 158 23.04 3.79 -18.97
C LEU A 158 23.94 4.95 -18.51
N SER A 159 23.50 6.18 -18.76
CA SER A 159 24.28 7.36 -18.43
C SER A 159 24.23 7.70 -16.94
N ASN A 160 25.38 8.02 -16.37
CA ASN A 160 25.49 8.56 -15.00
C ASN A 160 25.41 10.10 -14.97
N LEU A 161 25.15 10.74 -16.11
CA LEU A 161 25.06 12.20 -16.17
C LEU A 161 23.77 12.69 -15.47
N PRO A 162 23.82 13.76 -14.67
CA PRO A 162 22.65 14.27 -13.95
C PRO A 162 21.46 14.56 -14.88
N GLN A 163 21.71 15.11 -16.07
CA GLN A 163 20.68 15.40 -17.07
C GLN A 163 20.06 14.16 -17.73
N ARG A 164 20.65 12.97 -17.57
CA ARG A 164 20.20 11.69 -18.17
C ARG A 164 19.62 10.71 -17.14
N GLN A 165 19.39 11.14 -15.89
CA GLN A 165 18.81 10.24 -14.88
C GLN A 165 17.39 9.76 -15.22
N ARG A 166 16.62 10.54 -16.00
CA ARG A 166 15.24 10.20 -16.37
C ARG A 166 15.13 9.08 -17.40
N ASP A 167 16.16 8.87 -18.21
CA ASP A 167 16.23 7.86 -19.26
C ASP A 167 17.38 6.87 -19.01
N SER A 168 18.02 6.91 -17.84
CA SER A 168 19.05 5.96 -17.45
C SER A 168 18.44 4.74 -16.77
N LEU A 169 18.71 3.56 -17.32
CA LEU A 169 18.24 2.26 -16.85
C LEU A 169 18.64 2.03 -15.38
N THR A 170 19.87 2.37 -15.00
CA THR A 170 20.37 2.19 -13.62
C THR A 170 19.71 3.16 -12.64
N ALA A 171 19.25 4.33 -13.08
CA ALA A 171 18.50 5.27 -12.26
C ALA A 171 17.00 4.91 -12.16
N ILE A 172 16.40 4.46 -13.27
CA ILE A 172 14.99 4.07 -13.31
C ILE A 172 14.73 2.85 -12.43
N PHE A 173 15.58 1.84 -12.55
CA PHE A 173 15.48 0.58 -11.83
C PHE A 173 16.36 0.54 -10.57
N ALA A 174 16.73 1.70 -10.02
CA ALA A 174 17.56 1.76 -8.81
C ALA A 174 16.87 1.11 -7.60
N PRO A 175 17.64 0.65 -6.60
CA PRO A 175 17.11 0.26 -5.29
C PRO A 175 16.23 1.35 -4.68
N THR A 176 15.19 0.96 -3.92
CA THR A 176 14.18 1.88 -3.37
C THR A 176 14.79 3.03 -2.56
N GLU A 177 15.88 2.77 -1.85
CA GLU A 177 16.62 3.77 -1.04
C GLU A 177 17.29 4.85 -1.90
N GLN A 178 17.53 4.58 -3.18
CA GLN A 178 18.20 5.48 -4.11
C GLN A 178 17.24 6.25 -5.02
N ILE A 179 15.95 5.87 -5.05
CA ILE A 179 14.94 6.57 -5.84
C ILE A 179 14.39 7.75 -5.05
N SER A 180 14.61 8.97 -5.55
CA SER A 180 14.11 10.20 -4.91
C SER A 180 12.59 10.39 -5.07
N ASN A 181 11.99 9.79 -6.11
CA ASN A 181 10.56 9.91 -6.40
C ASN A 181 9.78 8.68 -5.88
N ARG A 182 8.98 8.87 -4.83
CA ARG A 182 8.16 7.81 -4.23
C ARG A 182 7.18 7.16 -5.21
N LEU A 183 6.57 7.92 -6.13
CA LEU A 183 5.61 7.36 -7.09
C LEU A 183 6.30 6.37 -8.04
N GLN A 184 7.48 6.74 -8.55
CA GLN A 184 8.30 5.87 -9.38
C GLN A 184 8.67 4.58 -8.65
N ALA A 185 9.03 4.67 -7.37
CA ALA A 185 9.34 3.49 -6.56
C ALA A 185 8.13 2.57 -6.35
N LEU A 186 6.90 3.11 -6.33
CA LEU A 186 5.68 2.31 -6.17
C LEU A 186 5.20 1.67 -7.49
N GLU A 187 5.48 2.30 -8.63
CA GLU A 187 5.02 1.84 -9.94
C GLU A 187 6.02 0.91 -10.63
N THR A 188 7.31 0.94 -10.27
CA THR A 188 8.34 0.13 -10.94
C THR A 188 8.49 -1.24 -10.27
N PRO A 189 8.04 -2.36 -10.87
CA PRO A 189 7.97 -3.66 -10.21
C PRO A 189 9.34 -4.37 -10.10
N ILE A 190 10.37 -3.86 -10.78
CA ILE A 190 11.70 -4.45 -10.84
C ILE A 190 12.78 -3.48 -10.36
N VAL A 191 13.88 -4.06 -9.93
CA VAL A 191 15.12 -3.40 -9.51
C VAL A 191 16.27 -4.05 -10.27
N LEU A 192 17.16 -3.23 -10.81
CA LEU A 192 18.48 -3.66 -11.24
C LEU A 192 19.45 -3.33 -10.10
N ASN A 193 19.84 -4.36 -9.36
CA ASN A 193 20.75 -4.19 -8.25
C ASN A 193 22.17 -4.55 -8.72
N GLY A 194 23.09 -3.59 -8.67
CA GLY A 194 24.47 -3.78 -9.08
C GLY A 194 25.47 -3.34 -8.01
N ALA A 195 26.64 -3.97 -7.97
CA ALA A 195 27.71 -3.63 -7.04
C ALA A 195 28.79 -2.77 -7.73
N GLY A 196 29.15 -1.63 -7.13
CA GLY A 196 30.30 -0.81 -7.56
C GLY A 196 30.03 0.13 -8.75
N GLU A 197 31.11 0.72 -9.29
CA GLU A 197 31.06 1.51 -10.52
C GLU A 197 30.93 0.58 -11.73
N ILE A 198 29.78 0.62 -12.40
CA ILE A 198 29.47 -0.26 -13.51
C ILE A 198 29.81 0.43 -14.83
N ASN A 199 30.61 -0.20 -15.67
CA ASN A 199 30.83 0.26 -17.05
C ASN A 199 29.54 0.06 -17.86
N PRO A 200 28.95 1.12 -18.45
CA PRO A 200 27.70 1.02 -19.20
C PRO A 200 27.74 0.03 -20.37
N ALA A 201 28.83 -0.01 -21.13
CA ALA A 201 28.97 -0.91 -22.28
C ALA A 201 29.04 -2.38 -21.84
N GLN A 202 29.74 -2.63 -20.73
CA GLN A 202 29.87 -3.97 -20.15
C GLN A 202 28.51 -4.49 -19.63
N LEU A 203 27.78 -3.66 -18.89
CA LEU A 203 26.48 -4.05 -18.35
C LEU A 203 25.46 -4.36 -19.45
N VAL A 204 25.45 -3.59 -20.55
CA VAL A 204 24.54 -3.87 -21.67
C VAL A 204 24.90 -5.16 -22.38
N ALA A 205 26.19 -5.42 -22.61
CA ALA A 205 26.64 -6.69 -23.18
C ALA A 205 26.21 -7.89 -22.31
N GLN A 206 26.30 -7.76 -20.99
CA GLN A 206 25.86 -8.79 -20.04
C GLN A 206 24.34 -8.93 -19.98
N ILE A 207 23.59 -7.82 -19.96
CA ILE A 207 22.12 -7.81 -19.97
C ILE A 207 21.54 -8.40 -21.26
N LEU A 208 22.21 -8.23 -22.40
CA LEU A 208 21.77 -8.81 -23.66
C LEU A 208 22.38 -10.20 -23.92
N ASN A 209 23.23 -10.67 -22.99
CA ASN A 209 24.01 -11.89 -23.08
C ASN A 209 24.73 -12.03 -24.43
N LEU A 210 25.30 -10.91 -24.91
CA LEU A 210 25.92 -10.80 -26.22
C LEU A 210 27.03 -9.74 -26.20
N GLU A 211 28.28 -10.20 -26.23
CA GLU A 211 29.46 -9.33 -26.26
C GLU A 211 29.78 -8.83 -27.68
N ASP A 212 29.70 -9.69 -28.69
CA ASP A 212 29.97 -9.36 -30.09
C ASP A 212 28.73 -9.55 -30.98
N TRP A 213 28.31 -8.46 -31.63
CA TRP A 213 27.13 -8.39 -32.48
C TRP A 213 27.42 -8.70 -33.96
N SER A 214 28.66 -9.08 -34.29
CA SER A 214 29.05 -9.41 -35.67
C SER A 214 28.13 -10.43 -36.33
N ALA A 215 27.71 -11.47 -35.60
CA ALA A 215 26.76 -12.48 -36.10
C ALA A 215 25.33 -11.92 -36.28
N VAL A 216 24.89 -11.03 -35.39
CA VAL A 216 23.57 -10.37 -35.45
C VAL A 216 23.48 -9.48 -36.70
N LEU A 217 24.53 -8.68 -36.96
CA LEU A 217 24.63 -7.86 -38.16
C LEU A 217 24.72 -8.70 -39.44
N ALA A 218 25.50 -9.79 -39.43
CA ALA A 218 25.62 -10.68 -40.59
C ALA A 218 24.28 -11.36 -40.96
N GLY A 219 23.43 -11.63 -39.96
CA GLY A 219 22.07 -12.12 -40.16
C GLY A 219 21.05 -11.04 -40.57
N ASN A 220 21.47 -9.80 -40.78
CA ASN A 220 20.62 -8.63 -41.02
C ASN A 220 19.54 -8.42 -39.93
N GLN A 221 19.84 -8.84 -38.70
CA GLN A 221 18.99 -8.62 -37.54
C GLN A 221 19.41 -7.31 -36.87
N LEU A 222 18.45 -6.41 -36.65
CA LEU A 222 18.70 -5.12 -35.99
C LEU A 222 18.29 -5.15 -34.51
N THR A 223 17.94 -6.31 -33.98
CA THR A 223 17.40 -6.46 -32.63
C THR A 223 17.99 -7.68 -31.96
N GLN A 224 18.47 -7.51 -30.73
CA GLN A 224 18.82 -8.59 -29.81
C GLN A 224 17.86 -8.57 -28.63
N VAL A 225 17.34 -9.74 -28.26
CA VAL A 225 16.36 -9.88 -27.17
C VAL A 225 16.88 -10.87 -26.15
N GLN A 226 16.88 -10.48 -24.88
CA GLN A 226 17.18 -11.36 -23.76
C GLN A 226 16.02 -11.36 -22.77
N THR A 227 15.59 -12.55 -22.34
CA THR A 227 14.51 -12.73 -21.37
C THR A 227 15.06 -13.28 -20.05
N TYR A 228 14.57 -12.72 -18.95
CA TYR A 228 14.89 -13.06 -17.58
C TYR A 228 13.61 -13.41 -16.84
N THR A 229 13.50 -14.64 -16.34
CA THR A 229 12.33 -15.07 -15.56
C THR A 229 12.68 -15.01 -14.07
N LEU A 230 12.11 -14.04 -13.36
CA LEU A 230 12.19 -14.00 -11.91
C LEU A 230 11.33 -15.11 -11.32
N SER A 231 11.93 -15.89 -10.42
CA SER A 231 11.27 -17.01 -9.74
C SER A 231 11.71 -17.09 -8.28
N GLY A 232 11.01 -17.89 -7.47
CA GLY A 232 11.31 -18.06 -6.05
C GLY A 232 10.71 -16.99 -5.13
N GLY A 233 10.01 -16.00 -5.69
CA GLY A 233 9.18 -15.07 -4.94
C GLY A 233 8.05 -15.81 -4.24
N SER A 234 7.88 -15.53 -2.94
CA SER A 234 6.88 -16.18 -2.08
C SER A 234 6.22 -15.16 -1.17
N ASP A 235 4.90 -15.26 -1.01
CA ASP A 235 4.14 -14.41 -0.08
C ASP A 235 4.45 -14.72 1.39
N GLY A 236 5.25 -15.76 1.64
CA GLY A 236 5.64 -16.24 2.96
C GLY A 236 4.56 -17.10 3.60
N GLU A 237 4.78 -17.42 4.87
CA GLU A 237 3.76 -18.07 5.69
C GLU A 237 2.68 -17.07 6.12
N MET A 238 1.49 -17.60 6.38
CA MET A 238 0.37 -16.81 6.89
C MET A 238 0.74 -16.17 8.23
N PRO A 239 0.60 -14.83 8.38
CA PRO A 239 0.96 -14.15 9.61
C PRO A 239 0.19 -14.67 10.83
N GLN A 240 0.91 -14.91 11.92
CA GLN A 240 0.36 -15.32 13.22
C GLN A 240 0.04 -14.10 14.09
N PRO A 241 -0.78 -14.22 15.15
CA PRO A 241 -1.19 -13.07 15.97
C PRO A 241 -0.05 -12.12 16.42
N PRO A 242 1.13 -12.61 16.86
CA PRO A 242 2.24 -11.72 17.23
C PRO A 242 2.77 -10.84 16.07
N ALA A 243 2.63 -11.29 14.82
CA ALA A 243 3.01 -10.50 13.65
C ALA A 243 2.03 -9.34 13.40
N TYR A 244 0.74 -9.52 13.75
CA TYR A 244 -0.26 -8.45 13.71
C TYR A 244 -0.06 -7.47 14.85
N GLU A 245 0.14 -7.94 16.08
CA GLU A 245 0.47 -7.06 17.20
C GLU A 245 1.70 -6.22 16.87
N GLY A 246 2.73 -6.88 16.32
CA GLY A 246 3.99 -6.24 15.94
C GLY A 246 5.02 -6.27 17.06
N MET A 247 6.29 -6.16 16.66
CA MET A 247 7.42 -6.05 17.57
C MET A 247 7.94 -4.62 17.64
N GLY A 248 8.78 -4.37 18.64
CA GLY A 248 9.36 -3.06 18.90
C GLY A 248 8.52 -2.21 19.86
N ASP A 249 9.19 -1.24 20.47
CA ASP A 249 8.64 -0.19 21.32
C ASP A 249 9.33 1.15 20.96
N ASP A 250 9.08 2.19 21.75
CA ASP A 250 9.65 3.53 21.53
C ASP A 250 11.19 3.57 21.71
N ASN A 251 11.80 2.50 22.21
CA ASN A 251 13.24 2.36 22.35
C ASN A 251 13.88 1.55 21.21
N THR A 252 13.08 0.97 20.31
CA THR A 252 13.58 0.21 19.17
C THR A 252 13.60 1.05 17.88
N PRO A 253 14.67 0.95 17.07
CA PRO A 253 14.78 1.72 15.83
C PRO A 253 13.76 1.31 14.76
N THR A 254 13.14 0.13 14.90
CA THR A 254 12.17 -0.40 13.94
C THR A 254 11.01 -1.09 14.66
N LYS A 255 9.79 -0.63 14.39
CA LYS A 255 8.54 -1.30 14.80
C LYS A 255 7.96 -2.10 13.64
N SER A 256 7.13 -3.10 13.93
CA SER A 256 6.37 -3.86 12.92
C SER A 256 4.89 -3.97 13.28
N GLY A 257 4.09 -4.61 12.42
CA GLY A 257 2.67 -4.89 12.67
C GLY A 257 1.84 -3.62 12.96
N LEU A 258 0.90 -3.72 13.89
CA LEU A 258 0.08 -2.59 14.34
C LEU A 258 0.89 -1.55 15.12
N ARG A 259 1.98 -1.95 15.79
CA ARG A 259 2.86 -1.02 16.52
C ARG A 259 3.54 -0.02 15.59
N SER A 260 3.94 -0.39 14.38
CA SER A 260 4.50 0.58 13.43
C SER A 260 3.45 1.56 12.91
N LEU A 261 2.18 1.13 12.80
CA LEU A 261 1.09 2.02 12.42
C LEU A 261 0.72 3.00 13.55
N ALA A 262 1.09 2.71 14.80
CA ALA A 262 0.79 3.60 15.92
C ALA A 262 1.50 4.96 15.78
N ASP A 263 2.67 4.99 15.17
CA ASP A 263 3.48 6.21 14.96
C ASP A 263 2.91 7.12 13.87
N LEU A 264 1.97 6.63 13.07
CA LEU A 264 1.34 7.38 11.98
C LEU A 264 -0.02 7.93 12.42
N GLU A 265 -0.05 9.17 12.89
CA GLU A 265 -1.25 9.81 13.46
C GLU A 265 -2.43 9.91 12.48
N GLU A 266 -2.17 10.02 11.18
CA GLU A 266 -3.19 10.29 10.15
C GLU A 266 -4.09 9.10 9.79
N ILE A 267 -3.77 7.90 10.27
CA ILE A 267 -4.54 6.71 9.94
C ILE A 267 -5.89 6.77 10.64
N SER A 268 -7.00 6.75 9.89
CA SER A 268 -8.36 6.76 10.43
C SER A 268 -9.11 5.43 10.31
N ILE A 269 -8.61 4.51 9.49
CA ILE A 269 -9.23 3.21 9.20
C ILE A 269 -8.17 2.13 9.31
N ILE A 270 -8.48 1.07 10.05
CA ILE A 270 -7.63 -0.11 10.20
C ILE A 270 -8.39 -1.33 9.69
N ALA A 271 -7.75 -2.13 8.86
CA ALA A 271 -8.28 -3.41 8.39
C ALA A 271 -7.13 -4.40 8.25
N ALA A 272 -7.42 -5.68 8.36
CA ALA A 272 -6.45 -6.75 8.15
C ALA A 272 -7.01 -7.80 7.16
N PRO A 273 -7.26 -7.46 5.89
CA PRO A 273 -8.00 -8.33 4.98
C PRO A 273 -7.44 -9.76 4.97
N GLY A 274 -8.30 -10.73 5.32
CA GLY A 274 -7.98 -12.15 5.26
C GLY A 274 -7.52 -12.74 6.59
N TYR A 275 -7.42 -11.93 7.65
CA TYR A 275 -7.08 -12.43 8.98
C TYR A 275 -8.05 -13.54 9.45
N SER A 276 -9.32 -13.43 9.06
CA SER A 276 -10.42 -14.32 9.45
C SER A 276 -10.60 -15.58 8.60
N TYR A 277 -9.64 -15.88 7.71
CA TYR A 277 -9.64 -17.09 6.88
C TYR A 277 -9.40 -18.38 7.69
N ASP A 278 -10.03 -19.48 7.28
CA ASP A 278 -9.90 -20.82 7.83
C ASP A 278 -10.33 -20.92 9.31
N TRP A 279 -11.55 -20.48 9.58
CA TRP A 279 -12.13 -20.49 10.93
C TRP A 279 -12.05 -21.85 11.63
N GLY A 280 -12.23 -22.95 10.89
CA GLY A 280 -12.23 -24.31 11.42
C GLY A 280 -10.94 -24.66 12.15
N ASN A 281 -9.78 -24.22 11.61
CA ASN A 281 -8.47 -24.51 12.20
C ASN A 281 -7.87 -23.33 12.96
N ARG A 282 -8.34 -22.10 12.72
CA ARG A 282 -7.69 -20.86 13.20
C ARG A 282 -8.55 -19.99 14.12
N SER A 283 -9.68 -20.48 14.61
CA SER A 283 -10.62 -19.70 15.43
C SER A 283 -9.95 -18.92 16.57
N THR A 284 -9.04 -19.53 17.34
CA THR A 284 -8.29 -18.86 18.42
C THR A 284 -7.43 -17.71 17.89
N GLN A 285 -6.66 -17.95 16.82
CA GLN A 285 -5.80 -16.92 16.21
C GLN A 285 -6.64 -15.77 15.64
N ILE A 286 -7.77 -16.08 14.99
CA ILE A 286 -8.68 -15.09 14.41
C ILE A 286 -9.25 -14.19 15.50
N LEU A 287 -9.70 -14.76 16.62
CA LEU A 287 -10.20 -14.00 17.77
C LEU A 287 -9.12 -13.08 18.33
N THR A 288 -7.90 -13.59 18.54
CA THR A 288 -6.77 -12.80 19.04
C THR A 288 -6.42 -11.65 18.08
N ILE A 289 -6.40 -11.90 16.77
CA ILE A 289 -6.11 -10.86 15.77
C ILE A 289 -7.22 -9.80 15.76
N SER A 290 -8.50 -10.19 15.80
CA SER A 290 -9.59 -9.20 15.90
C SER A 290 -9.48 -8.35 17.15
N GLN A 291 -9.07 -8.94 18.29
CA GLN A 291 -8.85 -8.17 19.51
C GLN A 291 -7.67 -7.20 19.37
N HIS A 292 -6.57 -7.58 18.72
CA HIS A 292 -5.47 -6.66 18.45
C HIS A 292 -5.91 -5.45 17.61
N LEU A 293 -6.74 -5.66 16.59
CA LEU A 293 -7.29 -4.58 15.77
C LEU A 293 -8.18 -3.64 16.59
N ILE A 294 -9.04 -4.19 17.44
CA ILE A 294 -9.94 -3.44 18.32
C ILE A 294 -9.12 -2.63 19.34
N SER A 295 -8.25 -3.29 20.10
CA SER A 295 -7.43 -2.65 21.13
C SER A 295 -6.53 -1.56 20.54
N HIS A 296 -6.05 -1.73 19.31
CA HIS A 296 -5.29 -0.70 18.60
C HIS A 296 -6.12 0.55 18.33
N CYS A 297 -7.36 0.38 17.85
CA CYS A 297 -8.25 1.50 17.55
C CYS A 297 -8.73 2.19 18.84
N GLU A 298 -9.05 1.44 19.90
CA GLU A 298 -9.46 2.00 21.19
C GLU A 298 -8.35 2.81 21.86
N ARG A 299 -7.10 2.30 21.82
CA ARG A 299 -5.95 2.98 22.42
C ARG A 299 -5.59 4.28 21.71
N LEU A 300 -5.65 4.30 20.38
CA LEU A 300 -5.26 5.45 19.56
C LEU A 300 -6.40 6.42 19.26
N ARG A 301 -7.63 6.09 19.65
CA ARG A 301 -8.86 6.92 19.62
C ARG A 301 -9.36 7.34 18.23
N TYR A 302 -8.52 7.92 17.39
CA TYR A 302 -8.92 8.54 16.13
C TYR A 302 -9.07 7.57 14.95
N ARG A 303 -9.38 6.29 15.23
CA ARG A 303 -9.39 5.21 14.23
C ARG A 303 -10.53 4.23 14.47
N VAL A 304 -11.00 3.59 13.40
CA VAL A 304 -12.02 2.54 13.49
C VAL A 304 -11.55 1.30 12.71
N ALA A 305 -11.76 0.12 13.30
CA ALA A 305 -11.48 -1.17 12.69
C ALA A 305 -12.61 -1.63 11.77
N VAL A 306 -12.25 -2.12 10.59
CA VAL A 306 -13.15 -2.83 9.68
C VAL A 306 -12.85 -4.32 9.83
N LEU A 307 -13.78 -5.05 10.43
CA LEU A 307 -13.63 -6.46 10.76
C LEU A 307 -14.32 -7.34 9.73
N ASP A 308 -13.71 -8.49 9.50
CA ASP A 308 -14.21 -9.53 8.62
C ASP A 308 -14.95 -10.57 9.45
N SER A 309 -16.13 -11.01 8.99
CA SER A 309 -16.64 -12.29 9.46
C SER A 309 -15.66 -13.41 9.08
N PRO A 310 -15.59 -14.51 9.86
CA PRO A 310 -14.89 -15.70 9.39
C PRO A 310 -15.54 -16.26 8.12
N ASN A 311 -14.75 -16.86 7.23
CA ASN A 311 -15.25 -17.46 5.98
C ASN A 311 -16.01 -18.77 6.23
N ASP A 312 -16.82 -19.15 5.24
CA ASP A 312 -17.61 -20.37 5.18
C ASP A 312 -18.52 -20.55 6.41
N GLN A 313 -19.00 -19.42 6.95
CA GLN A 313 -19.86 -19.39 8.12
C GLN A 313 -21.33 -19.20 7.75
N ALA A 314 -22.15 -20.09 8.28
CA ALA A 314 -23.59 -19.86 8.36
C ALA A 314 -23.90 -18.69 9.32
N ILE A 315 -25.11 -18.16 9.21
CA ILE A 315 -25.62 -17.05 10.04
C ILE A 315 -25.39 -17.28 11.54
N SER A 316 -25.61 -18.49 12.05
CA SER A 316 -25.36 -18.81 13.46
C SER A 316 -23.89 -18.68 13.87
N GLY A 317 -22.97 -19.11 13.02
CA GLY A 317 -21.52 -18.99 13.26
C GLY A 317 -21.08 -17.53 13.34
N VAL A 318 -21.54 -16.70 12.40
CA VAL A 318 -21.25 -15.25 12.40
C VAL A 318 -21.84 -14.56 13.63
N ARG A 319 -23.04 -14.97 14.06
CA ARG A 319 -23.65 -14.44 15.30
C ARG A 319 -22.84 -14.78 16.53
N ASN A 320 -22.35 -16.01 16.63
CA ASN A 320 -21.50 -16.43 17.75
C ASN A 320 -20.17 -15.68 17.75
N TYR A 321 -19.55 -15.49 16.59
CA TYR A 321 -18.35 -14.67 16.44
C TYR A 321 -18.61 -13.22 16.89
N ARG A 322 -19.68 -12.60 16.38
CA ARG A 322 -20.06 -11.24 16.74
C ARG A 322 -20.33 -11.07 18.24
N ALA A 323 -20.89 -12.06 18.91
CA ALA A 323 -21.21 -11.99 20.34
C ALA A 323 -19.98 -11.81 21.24
N GLY A 324 -18.78 -12.18 20.77
CA GLY A 324 -17.52 -11.95 21.47
C GLY A 324 -16.93 -10.56 21.31
N LEU A 325 -17.58 -9.66 20.57
CA LEU A 325 -17.11 -8.31 20.30
C LEU A 325 -18.02 -7.30 21.03
N ASP A 326 -17.46 -6.30 21.70
CA ASP A 326 -18.22 -5.15 22.17
C ASP A 326 -17.35 -3.89 22.12
N THR A 327 -17.51 -3.10 21.07
CA THR A 327 -16.75 -1.86 20.91
C THR A 327 -17.42 -0.91 19.91
N SER A 328 -17.36 0.38 20.19
CA SER A 328 -17.75 1.41 19.25
C SER A 328 -16.71 1.63 18.14
N HIS A 329 -15.47 1.17 18.33
CA HIS A 329 -14.35 1.40 17.40
C HIS A 329 -14.20 0.30 16.35
N ALA A 330 -15.21 -0.55 16.14
CA ALA A 330 -15.17 -1.56 15.09
C ALA A 330 -16.53 -1.76 14.42
N ALA A 331 -16.50 -2.20 13.16
CA ALA A 331 -17.68 -2.63 12.43
C ALA A 331 -17.41 -3.97 11.74
N LEU A 332 -18.31 -4.93 11.93
CA LEU A 332 -18.21 -6.28 11.36
C LEU A 332 -18.99 -6.37 10.05
N TYR A 333 -18.37 -6.94 9.01
CA TYR A 333 -18.97 -7.13 7.70
C TYR A 333 -19.08 -8.61 7.32
N TYR A 334 -20.22 -8.96 6.72
CA TYR A 334 -20.56 -10.32 6.27
C TYR A 334 -21.47 -10.24 5.03
N PRO A 335 -21.39 -11.15 4.06
CA PRO A 335 -20.44 -12.26 3.90
C PRO A 335 -19.21 -11.87 3.07
N TRP A 336 -18.33 -12.83 2.78
CA TRP A 336 -17.20 -12.61 1.88
C TRP A 336 -17.68 -12.31 0.45
N VAL A 337 -16.88 -11.54 -0.26
CA VAL A 337 -17.19 -11.04 -1.60
C VAL A 337 -16.53 -11.94 -2.63
N ARG A 338 -17.30 -12.43 -3.60
CA ARG A 338 -16.75 -13.24 -4.68
C ARG A 338 -16.24 -12.35 -5.80
N VAL A 339 -15.02 -12.61 -6.25
CA VAL A 339 -14.38 -11.96 -7.39
C VAL A 339 -13.82 -13.00 -8.35
N LEU A 340 -13.51 -12.58 -9.57
CA LEU A 340 -12.70 -13.36 -10.49
C LEU A 340 -11.23 -13.06 -10.19
N ASP A 341 -10.45 -14.08 -9.81
CA ASP A 341 -9.03 -13.92 -9.54
C ASP A 341 -8.32 -13.43 -10.82
N PRO A 342 -7.66 -12.26 -10.80
CA PRO A 342 -6.94 -11.75 -11.97
C PRO A 342 -5.77 -12.63 -12.40
N VAL A 343 -5.28 -13.52 -11.52
CA VAL A 343 -4.15 -14.42 -11.79
C VAL A 343 -4.62 -15.76 -12.34
N SER A 344 -5.42 -16.51 -11.58
CA SER A 344 -5.86 -17.86 -11.95
C SER A 344 -7.12 -17.93 -12.82
N ASP A 345 -7.83 -16.81 -12.96
CA ASP A 345 -9.14 -16.75 -13.63
C ASP A 345 -10.23 -17.60 -12.98
N GLN A 346 -10.04 -17.98 -11.71
CA GLN A 346 -11.04 -18.73 -10.95
C GLN A 346 -11.85 -17.80 -10.06
N GLU A 347 -13.09 -18.18 -9.77
CA GLU A 347 -13.86 -17.49 -8.76
C GLU A 347 -13.24 -17.74 -7.38
N ILE A 348 -12.89 -16.66 -6.68
CA ILE A 348 -12.39 -16.72 -5.30
C ILE A 348 -13.25 -15.85 -4.40
N ASN A 349 -13.44 -16.27 -3.15
CA ASN A 349 -14.06 -15.45 -2.12
C ASN A 349 -12.96 -14.67 -1.41
N LEU A 350 -13.12 -13.35 -1.34
CA LEU A 350 -12.23 -12.43 -0.66
C LEU A 350 -12.90 -11.78 0.55
N PRO A 351 -12.12 -11.47 1.60
CA PRO A 351 -12.59 -10.85 2.83
C PRO A 351 -13.23 -9.48 2.55
N PRO A 352 -14.36 -9.13 3.20
CA PRO A 352 -15.09 -7.90 2.92
C PRO A 352 -14.35 -6.60 3.33
N SER A 353 -13.48 -6.65 4.32
CA SER A 353 -12.82 -5.47 4.92
C SER A 353 -12.02 -4.66 3.92
N GLY A 354 -11.34 -5.31 2.96
CA GLY A 354 -10.61 -4.63 1.90
C GLY A 354 -11.53 -3.79 1.01
N PHE A 355 -12.68 -4.36 0.59
CA PHE A 355 -13.67 -3.64 -0.21
C PHE A 355 -14.30 -2.50 0.58
N VAL A 356 -14.64 -2.75 1.84
CA VAL A 356 -15.31 -1.79 2.72
C VAL A 356 -14.39 -0.62 3.06
N ALA A 357 -13.09 -0.86 3.30
CA ALA A 357 -12.13 0.22 3.51
C ALA A 357 -12.06 1.15 2.29
N GLY A 358 -12.07 0.60 1.07
CA GLY A 358 -12.18 1.39 -0.16
C GLY A 358 -13.51 2.14 -0.30
N ILE A 359 -14.61 1.55 0.18
CA ILE A 359 -15.92 2.21 0.23
C ILE A 359 -15.94 3.36 1.22
N TYR A 360 -15.33 3.21 2.40
CA TYR A 360 -15.19 4.30 3.37
C TYR A 360 -14.42 5.47 2.76
N ALA A 361 -13.25 5.20 2.19
CA ALA A 361 -12.44 6.24 1.55
C ALA A 361 -13.21 6.96 0.43
N ARG A 362 -13.90 6.21 -0.43
CA ARG A 362 -14.73 6.79 -1.50
C ARG A 362 -15.88 7.63 -0.95
N ASN A 363 -16.60 7.13 0.05
CA ASN A 363 -17.73 7.81 0.68
C ASN A 363 -17.30 9.15 1.30
N ASP A 364 -16.19 9.13 2.03
CA ASP A 364 -15.68 10.31 2.72
C ASP A 364 -15.19 11.38 1.74
N VAL A 365 -14.54 10.97 0.64
CA VAL A 365 -14.09 11.90 -0.41
C VAL A 365 -15.27 12.50 -1.19
N GLN A 366 -16.33 11.73 -1.44
CA GLN A 366 -17.44 12.16 -2.28
C GLN A 366 -18.51 12.97 -1.54
N ILE A 367 -18.75 12.67 -0.28
CA ILE A 367 -19.86 13.25 0.51
C ILE A 367 -19.35 13.72 1.87
N GLY A 368 -18.57 12.88 2.55
CA GLY A 368 -18.06 13.18 3.89
C GLY A 368 -18.37 12.08 4.91
N VAL A 369 -17.63 12.12 6.01
CA VAL A 369 -17.66 11.07 7.05
C VAL A 369 -18.99 11.01 7.82
N HIS A 370 -19.75 12.11 7.84
CA HIS A 370 -21.07 12.19 8.47
C HIS A 370 -22.10 11.25 7.80
N LYS A 371 -21.94 10.96 6.50
CA LYS A 371 -22.84 10.07 5.75
C LYS A 371 -22.47 8.60 5.97
N ALA A 372 -23.48 7.78 6.26
CA ALA A 372 -23.32 6.33 6.43
C ALA A 372 -22.74 5.65 5.18
N PRO A 373 -21.62 4.89 5.28
CA PRO A 373 -21.03 4.15 4.16
C PRO A 373 -21.83 2.86 3.81
N ALA A 374 -23.16 2.97 3.82
CA ALA A 374 -24.12 1.95 3.39
C ALA A 374 -24.79 2.40 2.09
N ASN A 375 -25.51 1.47 1.45
CA ASN A 375 -26.10 1.62 0.12
C ASN A 375 -25.06 1.84 -1.01
N GLU A 376 -23.80 1.51 -0.72
CA GLU A 376 -22.66 1.70 -1.61
C GLU A 376 -22.39 0.47 -2.46
N VAL A 377 -22.06 0.66 -3.74
CA VAL A 377 -21.73 -0.44 -4.65
C VAL A 377 -20.36 -1.02 -4.30
N VAL A 378 -20.28 -2.35 -4.25
CA VAL A 378 -19.03 -3.09 -4.11
C VAL A 378 -18.43 -3.30 -5.50
N ARG A 379 -17.42 -2.48 -5.84
CA ARG A 379 -16.76 -2.56 -7.16
C ARG A 379 -15.90 -3.83 -7.25
N GLY A 380 -15.89 -4.47 -8.41
CA GLY A 380 -15.14 -5.71 -8.66
C GLY A 380 -15.83 -6.99 -8.14
N ALA A 381 -16.91 -6.87 -7.37
CA ALA A 381 -17.69 -8.01 -6.92
C ALA A 381 -18.50 -8.61 -8.08
N ILE A 382 -18.36 -9.91 -8.29
CA ILE A 382 -19.20 -10.70 -9.22
C ILE A 382 -20.25 -11.53 -8.47
N GLY A 383 -20.05 -11.73 -7.18
CA GLY A 383 -20.95 -12.50 -6.33
C GLY A 383 -20.63 -12.33 -4.84
N MET A 384 -21.23 -13.19 -4.04
CA MET A 384 -21.00 -13.26 -2.59
C MET A 384 -20.89 -14.73 -2.20
N GLU A 385 -20.16 -14.99 -1.12
CA GLU A 385 -20.05 -16.32 -0.52
C GLU A 385 -21.43 -16.87 -0.14
N MET A 386 -22.30 -16.03 0.43
CA MET A 386 -23.69 -16.36 0.76
C MET A 386 -24.64 -15.25 0.27
N LEU A 387 -25.77 -15.62 -0.34
CA LEU A 387 -26.83 -14.66 -0.63
C LEU A 387 -27.70 -14.43 0.60
N ILE A 388 -27.65 -13.22 1.15
CA ILE A 388 -28.45 -12.83 2.32
C ILE A 388 -29.78 -12.21 1.89
N ASN A 389 -30.87 -12.83 2.31
CA ASN A 389 -32.22 -12.33 2.09
C ASN A 389 -32.64 -11.31 3.18
N LYS A 390 -33.82 -10.71 3.03
CA LYS A 390 -34.32 -9.68 3.95
C LYS A 390 -34.51 -10.23 5.38
N ALA A 391 -35.16 -11.38 5.53
CA ALA A 391 -35.45 -11.95 6.84
C ALA A 391 -34.16 -12.31 7.61
N GLN A 392 -33.15 -12.80 6.91
CA GLN A 392 -31.83 -13.07 7.48
C GLN A 392 -31.13 -11.79 7.92
N GLN A 393 -31.19 -10.74 7.10
CA GLN A 393 -30.67 -9.42 7.48
C GLN A 393 -31.40 -8.86 8.70
N ASP A 394 -32.72 -9.00 8.80
CA ASP A 394 -33.51 -8.50 9.93
C ASP A 394 -33.09 -9.13 11.26
N VAL A 395 -32.46 -10.32 11.23
CA VAL A 395 -31.85 -10.98 12.40
C VAL A 395 -30.41 -10.52 12.64
N LEU A 396 -29.61 -10.36 11.59
CA LEU A 396 -28.18 -10.02 11.68
C LEU A 396 -27.95 -8.56 12.08
N ASN A 397 -28.72 -7.66 11.50
CA ASN A 397 -28.52 -6.23 11.61
C ASN A 397 -28.68 -5.71 13.05
N PRO A 398 -29.70 -6.10 13.86
CA PRO A 398 -29.79 -5.75 15.29
C PRO A 398 -28.55 -6.07 16.10
N LEU A 399 -27.77 -7.08 15.69
CA LEU A 399 -26.54 -7.49 16.36
C LEU A 399 -25.32 -6.68 15.88
N GLY A 400 -25.48 -5.65 15.05
CA GLY A 400 -24.37 -4.87 14.49
C GLY A 400 -23.56 -5.63 13.43
N ILE A 401 -24.16 -6.60 12.75
CA ILE A 401 -23.54 -7.32 11.63
C ILE A 401 -23.97 -6.64 10.32
N ASN A 402 -23.03 -5.96 9.66
CA ASN A 402 -23.30 -5.22 8.44
C ASN A 402 -23.30 -6.16 7.24
N CYS A 403 -24.48 -6.33 6.63
CA CYS A 403 -24.65 -7.27 5.52
C CYS A 403 -24.22 -6.65 4.19
N ILE A 404 -23.51 -7.41 3.36
CA ILE A 404 -23.35 -7.14 1.93
C ILE A 404 -24.43 -7.94 1.20
N ARG A 405 -25.19 -7.30 0.31
CA ARG A 405 -26.37 -7.90 -0.33
C ARG A 405 -26.44 -7.60 -1.81
N PHE A 406 -26.96 -8.55 -2.57
CA PHE A 406 -27.34 -8.36 -3.97
C PHE A 406 -28.76 -7.78 -4.05
N PHE A 407 -28.92 -6.76 -4.88
CA PHE A 407 -30.21 -6.18 -5.23
C PHE A 407 -30.38 -6.23 -6.74
N GLU A 408 -31.50 -6.79 -7.20
CA GLU A 408 -31.83 -6.82 -8.62
C GLU A 408 -31.89 -5.40 -9.22
N GLY A 409 -31.32 -5.23 -10.42
CA GLY A 409 -31.22 -3.93 -11.10
C GLY A 409 -30.26 -2.91 -10.45
N ARG A 410 -29.69 -3.24 -9.29
CA ARG A 410 -28.84 -2.35 -8.50
C ARG A 410 -27.43 -2.95 -8.32
N GLY A 411 -27.29 -4.26 -8.27
CA GLY A 411 -26.02 -4.95 -8.05
C GLY A 411 -25.70 -5.16 -6.57
N ILE A 412 -24.46 -5.56 -6.28
CA ILE A 412 -23.98 -5.89 -4.92
C ILE A 412 -23.68 -4.60 -4.14
N ARG A 413 -24.25 -4.49 -2.95
CA ARG A 413 -24.12 -3.31 -2.09
C ARG A 413 -23.81 -3.65 -0.65
N VAL A 414 -23.02 -2.79 0.00
CA VAL A 414 -22.95 -2.73 1.46
C VAL A 414 -24.29 -2.22 1.98
N TRP A 415 -24.90 -2.96 2.90
CA TRP A 415 -26.26 -2.74 3.38
C TRP A 415 -26.35 -2.78 4.90
N GLY A 416 -25.46 -2.03 5.55
CA GLY A 416 -25.40 -1.81 7.00
C GLY A 416 -24.30 -0.81 7.35
N ALA A 417 -24.50 -0.06 8.42
CA ALA A 417 -23.51 0.90 8.95
C ALA A 417 -23.60 0.99 10.48
N ARG A 418 -23.66 -0.16 11.16
CA ARG A 418 -23.64 -0.28 12.62
C ARG A 418 -22.26 -0.66 13.14
N THR A 419 -21.93 -0.24 14.35
CA THR A 419 -20.72 -0.64 15.05
C THR A 419 -20.92 -2.00 15.74
N ALA A 420 -19.84 -2.52 16.33
CA ALA A 420 -19.88 -3.67 17.21
C ALA A 420 -20.29 -3.33 18.66
N SER A 421 -20.82 -2.12 18.93
CA SER A 421 -21.15 -1.68 20.28
C SER A 421 -22.53 -2.15 20.75
N SER A 422 -22.65 -2.47 22.03
CA SER A 422 -23.92 -2.62 22.74
C SER A 422 -24.53 -1.28 23.16
N ASP A 423 -23.75 -0.20 23.16
CA ASP A 423 -24.18 1.15 23.53
C ASP A 423 -25.06 1.78 22.41
N PRO A 424 -26.33 2.14 22.71
CA PRO A 424 -27.21 2.80 21.76
C PRO A 424 -26.67 4.13 21.21
N GLU A 425 -25.87 4.88 21.97
CA GLU A 425 -25.29 6.16 21.53
C GLU A 425 -24.31 5.94 20.37
N TRP A 426 -23.51 4.88 20.48
CA TRP A 426 -22.48 4.51 19.50
C TRP A 426 -22.91 3.44 18.51
N LYS A 427 -24.22 3.19 18.40
CA LYS A 427 -24.79 2.16 17.52
C LYS A 427 -24.39 2.32 16.06
N TYR A 428 -24.32 3.55 15.55
CA TYR A 428 -24.07 3.82 14.14
C TYR A 428 -22.62 4.20 13.86
N LEU A 429 -22.08 3.58 12.82
CA LEU A 429 -20.70 3.74 12.40
C LEU A 429 -20.38 5.16 11.96
N ASN A 430 -21.24 5.81 11.16
CA ASN A 430 -21.00 7.18 10.73
C ASN A 430 -20.99 8.16 11.90
N ILE A 431 -21.79 7.91 12.93
CA ILE A 431 -21.78 8.72 14.15
C ILE A 431 -20.42 8.57 14.83
N ARG A 432 -19.95 7.34 15.08
CA ARG A 432 -18.62 7.15 15.68
C ARG A 432 -17.51 7.79 14.85
N ARG A 433 -17.51 7.57 13.54
CA ARG A 433 -16.48 8.11 12.64
C ARG A 433 -16.52 9.63 12.56
N TYR A 434 -17.71 10.23 12.63
CA TYR A 434 -17.87 11.68 12.63
C TYR A 434 -17.36 12.29 13.94
N PHE A 435 -17.64 11.71 15.10
CA PHE A 435 -17.03 12.15 16.36
C PHE A 435 -15.51 12.03 16.35
N VAL A 436 -14.97 10.91 15.84
CA VAL A 436 -13.52 10.74 15.62
C VAL A 436 -12.94 11.87 14.75
N TYR A 437 -13.64 12.25 13.67
CA TYR A 437 -13.24 13.36 12.81
C TYR A 437 -13.27 14.71 13.53
N LEU A 438 -14.33 15.00 14.30
CA LEU A 438 -14.44 16.26 15.06
C LEU A 438 -13.34 16.34 16.12
N GLU A 439 -13.13 15.28 16.90
CA GLU A 439 -12.09 15.21 17.93
C GLU A 439 -10.70 15.44 17.32
N ALA A 440 -10.34 14.69 16.27
CA ALA A 440 -9.04 14.81 15.62
C ALA A 440 -8.80 16.19 14.97
N SER A 441 -9.86 16.80 14.40
CA SER A 441 -9.76 18.11 13.76
C SER A 441 -9.60 19.23 14.80
N ILE A 442 -10.33 19.14 15.91
CA ILE A 442 -10.22 20.09 17.02
C ILE A 442 -8.85 19.98 17.69
N ASP A 443 -8.40 18.76 17.98
CA ASP A 443 -7.08 18.51 18.59
C ASP A 443 -5.95 19.09 17.73
N ARG A 444 -5.94 18.80 16.42
CA ARG A 444 -4.93 19.30 15.49
C ARG A 444 -4.97 20.82 15.33
N SER A 445 -6.16 21.40 15.22
CA SER A 445 -6.32 22.86 15.00
C SER A 445 -6.05 23.69 16.25
N THR A 446 -6.09 23.09 17.44
CA THR A 446 -5.87 23.77 18.72
C THR A 446 -4.49 23.51 19.33
N GLN A 447 -3.57 22.83 18.61
CA GLN A 447 -2.21 22.57 19.09
C GLN A 447 -1.41 23.83 19.47
N TRP A 448 -1.72 24.98 18.87
CA TRP A 448 -1.10 26.27 19.24
C TRP A 448 -1.38 26.70 20.68
N ALA A 449 -2.40 26.14 21.34
CA ALA A 449 -2.76 26.47 22.71
C ALA A 449 -1.81 25.83 23.75
N VAL A 450 -1.05 24.81 23.35
CA VAL A 450 -0.11 24.12 24.24
C VAL A 450 1.06 25.08 24.56
N PHE A 451 1.42 25.17 25.86
CA PHE A 451 2.44 26.09 26.40
C PHE A 451 2.10 27.59 26.39
N GLU A 452 0.88 27.98 26.03
CA GLU A 452 0.42 29.35 26.21
C GLU A 452 0.08 29.66 27.67
N PRO A 453 0.12 30.93 28.11
CA PRO A 453 -0.31 31.32 29.45
C PRO A 453 -1.78 30.93 29.72
N ASN A 454 -1.98 30.02 30.67
CA ASN A 454 -3.30 29.48 31.02
C ASN A 454 -4.16 30.53 31.75
N GLY A 455 -5.05 31.19 31.02
CA GLY A 455 -5.99 32.18 31.56
C GLY A 455 -7.11 32.53 30.57
N GLU A 456 -8.00 33.43 30.96
CA GLU A 456 -9.26 33.73 30.23
C GLU A 456 -9.05 34.04 28.74
N ARG A 457 -7.97 34.75 28.39
CA ARG A 457 -7.65 35.05 26.98
C ARG A 457 -7.42 33.78 26.14
N LEU A 458 -6.73 32.79 26.70
CA LEU A 458 -6.49 31.51 26.03
C LEU A 458 -7.81 30.74 25.89
N TRP A 459 -8.58 30.65 26.96
CA TRP A 459 -9.87 29.94 26.99
C TRP A 459 -10.85 30.52 25.97
N ASP A 460 -10.93 31.85 25.89
CA ASP A 460 -11.72 32.57 24.90
C ASP A 460 -11.31 32.27 23.46
N ASN A 461 -10.00 32.23 23.19
CA ASN A 461 -9.48 31.95 21.85
C ASN A 461 -9.78 30.50 21.45
N VAL A 462 -9.56 29.54 22.35
CA VAL A 462 -9.86 28.12 22.11
C VAL A 462 -11.36 27.93 21.88
N ARG A 463 -12.21 28.49 22.76
CA ARG A 463 -13.67 28.45 22.60
C ARG A 463 -14.11 29.00 21.25
N ARG A 464 -13.69 30.21 20.88
CA ARG A 464 -14.04 30.82 19.57
C ARG A 464 -13.57 29.99 18.38
N THR A 465 -12.40 29.37 18.48
CA THR A 465 -11.86 28.52 17.41
C THR A 465 -12.73 27.28 17.22
N VAL A 466 -13.10 26.61 18.32
CA VAL A 466 -13.96 25.42 18.28
C VAL A 466 -15.38 25.77 17.83
N GLU A 467 -15.95 26.86 18.35
CA GLU A 467 -17.27 27.35 17.94
C GLU A 467 -17.32 27.66 16.44
N GLY A 468 -16.31 28.35 15.90
CA GLY A 468 -16.25 28.65 14.46
C GLY A 468 -16.17 27.41 13.58
N PHE A 469 -15.43 26.38 14.02
CA PHE A 469 -15.37 25.09 13.32
C PHE A 469 -16.74 24.38 13.34
N LEU A 470 -17.36 24.24 14.51
CA LEU A 470 -18.66 23.56 14.64
C LEU A 470 -19.80 24.34 13.97
N GLU A 471 -19.72 25.67 13.93
CA GLU A 471 -20.65 26.49 13.16
C GLU A 471 -20.57 26.19 11.67
N ASN A 472 -19.35 25.99 11.14
CA ASN A 472 -19.18 25.58 9.75
C ASN A 472 -19.81 24.20 9.50
N GLU A 473 -19.57 23.22 10.36
CA GLU A 473 -20.18 21.88 10.25
C GLU A 473 -21.73 21.94 10.34
N TRP A 474 -22.30 22.82 11.15
CA TRP A 474 -23.75 23.05 11.20
C TRP A 474 -24.28 23.72 9.92
N ARG A 475 -23.59 24.74 9.40
CA ARG A 475 -23.98 25.44 8.15
C ARG A 475 -23.95 24.52 6.93
N GLU A 476 -23.00 23.59 6.89
CA GLU A 476 -22.93 22.53 5.87
C GLU A 476 -23.97 21.42 6.09
N GLY A 477 -24.75 21.49 7.18
CA GLY A 477 -25.85 20.58 7.46
C GLY A 477 -25.41 19.23 8.01
N HIS A 478 -24.25 19.13 8.65
CA HIS A 478 -23.76 17.90 9.27
C HIS A 478 -24.26 17.70 10.71
N LEU A 479 -24.69 18.79 11.36
CA LEU A 479 -25.26 18.79 12.71
C LEU A 479 -26.78 19.01 12.65
N SER A 480 -27.50 18.38 13.59
CA SER A 480 -28.94 18.52 13.75
C SER A 480 -29.27 19.84 14.46
N GLY A 481 -30.50 20.36 14.27
CA GLY A 481 -30.99 21.54 14.98
C GLY A 481 -31.28 22.71 14.05
N SER A 482 -32.32 23.46 14.40
CA SER A 482 -32.74 24.67 13.66
C SER A 482 -31.95 25.91 14.04
N LYS A 483 -31.25 25.85 15.19
CA LYS A 483 -30.38 26.89 15.73
C LYS A 483 -29.08 26.29 16.23
N ILE A 484 -28.04 27.13 16.32
CA ILE A 484 -26.70 26.74 16.78
C ILE A 484 -26.76 26.11 18.18
N GLU A 485 -27.55 26.66 19.09
CA GLU A 485 -27.62 26.18 20.48
C GLU A 485 -28.31 24.81 20.63
N GLU A 486 -29.06 24.38 19.61
CA GLU A 486 -29.62 23.03 19.51
C GLU A 486 -28.61 22.04 18.91
N ALA A 487 -27.67 22.56 18.10
CA ALA A 487 -26.71 21.77 17.35
C ALA A 487 -25.45 21.44 18.14
N PHE A 488 -24.91 22.41 18.88
CA PHE A 488 -23.74 22.19 19.71
C PHE A 488 -23.62 23.22 20.84
N PHE A 489 -22.75 22.93 21.80
CA PHE A 489 -22.26 23.90 22.77
C PHE A 489 -20.77 23.72 23.01
N VAL A 490 -20.08 24.82 23.34
CA VAL A 490 -18.68 24.83 23.74
C VAL A 490 -18.56 25.62 25.04
N ARG A 491 -17.96 25.01 26.07
CA ARG A 491 -17.68 25.67 27.35
C ARG A 491 -16.21 25.52 27.68
N CYS A 492 -15.51 26.64 27.77
CA CYS A 492 -14.14 26.71 28.23
C CYS A 492 -14.01 27.96 29.11
N ASP A 493 -14.29 27.79 30.39
CA ASP A 493 -14.27 28.85 31.41
C ASP A 493 -14.17 28.23 32.82
N ARG A 494 -14.22 29.06 33.86
CA ARG A 494 -14.12 28.61 35.26
C ARG A 494 -15.22 27.62 35.68
N SER A 495 -16.34 27.50 34.97
CA SER A 495 -17.35 26.48 35.26
C SER A 495 -16.90 25.06 34.90
N THR A 496 -15.90 24.94 34.03
CA THR A 496 -15.35 23.65 33.55
C THR A 496 -14.06 23.22 34.26
N MET A 497 -13.46 24.10 35.08
CA MET A 497 -12.14 23.91 35.67
C MET A 497 -12.11 24.28 37.14
N THR A 498 -11.56 23.41 37.98
CA THR A 498 -11.30 23.71 39.39
C THR A 498 -9.99 24.47 39.57
N GLN A 499 -9.74 25.03 40.77
CA GLN A 499 -8.43 25.63 41.05
C GLN A 499 -7.29 24.61 40.92
N ASN A 500 -7.53 23.37 41.37
CA ASN A 500 -6.56 22.28 41.23
C ASN A 500 -6.25 21.96 39.76
N ASP A 501 -7.22 22.08 38.84
CA ASP A 501 -6.94 21.89 37.41
C ASP A 501 -5.97 22.96 36.89
N LEU A 502 -6.18 24.23 37.26
CA LEU A 502 -5.30 25.32 36.86
C LEU A 502 -3.90 25.21 37.47
N ASP A 503 -3.82 24.85 38.76
CA ASP A 503 -2.55 24.67 39.47
C ASP A 503 -1.71 23.54 38.85
N ASN A 504 -2.37 22.54 38.25
CA ASN A 504 -1.75 21.47 37.48
C ASN A 504 -1.62 21.77 35.97
N GLY A 505 -1.87 23.00 35.54
CA GLY A 505 -1.74 23.43 34.15
C GLY A 505 -2.77 22.85 33.18
N ARG A 506 -3.91 22.33 33.67
CA ARG A 506 -4.96 21.75 32.85
C ARG A 506 -5.95 22.82 32.40
N MET A 507 -6.31 22.76 31.12
CA MET A 507 -7.42 23.51 30.54
C MET A 507 -8.45 22.50 30.03
N ILE A 508 -9.69 22.62 30.49
CA ILE A 508 -10.77 21.70 30.11
C ILE A 508 -11.77 22.46 29.25
N CYS A 509 -11.99 21.97 28.02
CA CYS A 509 -13.01 22.49 27.11
C CYS A 509 -14.08 21.42 26.93
N LEU A 510 -15.28 21.67 27.45
CA LEU A 510 -16.42 20.76 27.32
C LEU A 510 -17.19 21.09 26.04
N ILE A 511 -17.33 20.10 25.16
CA ILE A 511 -17.99 20.22 23.86
C ILE A 511 -19.10 19.18 23.79
N GLY A 512 -20.30 19.61 23.40
CA GLY A 512 -21.39 18.70 23.06
C GLY A 512 -21.88 18.99 21.66
N VAL A 513 -22.19 17.96 20.88
CA VAL A 513 -22.65 18.05 19.49
C VAL A 513 -23.85 17.12 19.26
N ALA A 514 -24.80 17.57 18.45
CA ALA A 514 -25.98 16.81 18.06
C ALA A 514 -25.82 16.31 16.60
N PRO A 515 -25.43 15.04 16.39
CA PRO A 515 -25.20 14.52 15.05
C PRO A 515 -26.51 14.16 14.34
N LEU A 516 -26.45 13.99 13.01
CA LEU A 516 -27.55 13.48 12.21
C LEU A 516 -27.56 11.95 12.14
N TYR A 517 -28.62 11.33 12.67
CA TYR A 517 -28.80 9.88 12.63
C TYR A 517 -29.31 9.41 11.25
N PRO A 518 -28.80 8.27 10.73
CA PRO A 518 -29.25 7.76 9.44
C PRO A 518 -30.68 7.19 9.50
N ALA A 519 -31.47 7.44 8.46
CA ALA A 519 -32.78 6.83 8.28
C ALA A 519 -32.65 5.37 7.80
N GLU A 520 -32.52 4.44 8.75
CA GLU A 520 -32.33 3.01 8.44
C GLU A 520 -33.63 2.29 8.01
N PHE A 521 -34.78 2.73 8.52
CA PHE A 521 -36.08 2.15 8.20
C PHE A 521 -37.01 3.24 7.67
N VAL A 522 -37.64 2.97 6.52
CA VAL A 522 -38.72 3.80 5.98
C VAL A 522 -40.01 2.97 6.06
N ILE A 523 -40.91 3.35 6.96
CA ILE A 523 -42.17 2.64 7.21
C ILE A 523 -43.32 3.45 6.59
N PHE A 524 -43.88 2.96 5.48
CA PHE A 524 -45.13 3.49 4.92
C PHE A 524 -46.32 2.82 5.61
N ARG A 525 -47.15 3.60 6.29
CA ARG A 525 -48.43 3.12 6.86
C ARG A 525 -49.56 3.54 5.92
N ILE A 526 -50.12 2.58 5.20
CA ILE A 526 -51.24 2.81 4.28
C ILE A 526 -52.51 2.33 4.98
N GLY A 527 -53.45 3.25 5.22
CA GLY A 527 -54.76 2.96 5.77
C GLY A 527 -55.85 3.14 4.72
N GLN A 528 -56.97 2.44 4.88
CA GLN A 528 -58.17 2.69 4.09
C GLN A 528 -58.85 3.95 4.61
N TRP A 529 -59.11 4.90 3.71
CA TRP A 529 -59.88 6.10 4.00
C TRP A 529 -61.36 5.79 3.75
N THR A 530 -62.20 5.88 4.78
CA THR A 530 -63.66 5.83 4.64
C THR A 530 -64.26 7.16 5.12
N ALA A 531 -65.35 7.59 4.48
CA ALA A 531 -65.94 8.92 4.67
C ALA A 531 -66.57 9.15 6.07
N ASP A 532 -66.75 8.11 6.88
CA ASP A 532 -67.56 8.15 8.11
C ASP A 532 -66.75 8.27 9.42
N ARG A 533 -65.54 8.83 9.41
CA ARG A 533 -64.80 9.10 10.66
C ARG A 533 -64.95 10.57 11.10
N ARG A 534 -65.76 10.77 12.15
CA ARG A 534 -65.65 11.92 13.07
C ARG A 534 -64.48 11.73 14.03
#